data_AF-A0A842U3K2-F1
#
_entry.id   AF-A0A842U3K2-F1
#
_cell.length_a   1.000
_cell.length_b   1.000
_cell.length_c   1.000
_cell.angle_alpha   90.00
_cell.angle_beta   90.00
_cell.angle_gamma   90.00
#
_symmetry.space_group_name_H-M   'P 1'
#
loop_
_entity.id
_entity.type
_entity.pdbx_description
1 polymer ?
#
loop_
_entity_poly.entity_id
_entity_poly.type
_entity_poly.pdbx_seq_one_letter_code
_entity_poly.pdbx_strand_id
1 'polypeptide(L)'
;MKKKDNSHKRFKPFSYKNLDELKKEVKRLNLDLTFDTEVDILKKPIKTLYLNIPNRLSIQPMEGFDATLNGSPGELTMRRYLRYANSGAGLIWVEATAVSENGKSNPHQLSLREENITEFNKFVSLIRGNCNKTLKSLGFNEECILILQLNHSGRYSKKENKMHPIRAFNNPHLDNASDDSERAGHIISDDELKVLESQWVGKVQLAKNAGFDGVDIKACHGYLVWDLLEARTRENSSYGGESLKNRAKFLLNIIKKSTRLIKSSDKFFLTTRIGAYDGITYPYGFGVVEEESKEFPAPMDLSEPLKLINLLYENGVRLINLTAGNPHYKPQLTRPFDAPIKGKRLPDEHPLVSINRIVKMTSEIKNIIPEDLIVIGSGYSYLRQFGGFLAAAMIREKKVDISGFGRMAFANPKFPKQLFKDGRLDKNKVCITCSQCSQLMREGKNTGCVIRDPQYKRNEK
;
A
#
# COMPACT_ATOMS: atom_id res chain seq x y z
N MET A 1 -11.94 42.64 10.48
CA MET A 1 -11.71 41.52 9.52
C MET A 1 -10.99 40.39 10.24
N LYS A 2 -11.65 39.25 10.51
CA LYS A 2 -10.96 38.04 11.02
C LYS A 2 -10.00 37.59 9.91
N LYS A 3 -8.68 37.60 10.16
CA LYS A 3 -7.69 36.99 9.24
C LYS A 3 -8.17 35.55 8.96
N LYS A 4 -8.42 35.19 7.69
CA LYS A 4 -8.70 33.80 7.33
C LYS A 4 -7.53 32.96 7.82
N ASP A 5 -7.78 32.04 8.76
CA ASP A 5 -6.76 31.14 9.29
C ASP A 5 -6.35 30.14 8.19
N ASN A 6 -5.33 30.51 7.43
CA ASN A 6 -4.75 29.66 6.38
C ASN A 6 -3.74 28.65 6.93
N SER A 7 -3.72 28.37 8.24
CA SER A 7 -2.70 27.49 8.84
C SER A 7 -2.75 26.04 8.31
N HIS A 8 -3.90 25.59 7.80
CA HIS A 8 -4.05 24.32 7.10
C HIS A 8 -3.25 24.24 5.78
N LYS A 9 -3.01 25.38 5.14
CA LYS A 9 -2.33 25.51 3.84
C LYS A 9 -0.82 25.75 3.96
N ARG A 10 -0.23 25.52 5.13
CA ARG A 10 1.20 25.72 5.38
C ARG A 10 1.86 24.44 5.84
N PHE A 11 2.90 24.04 5.11
CA PHE A 11 3.76 22.94 5.53
C PHE A 11 4.46 23.24 6.85
N LYS A 12 4.47 22.26 7.76
CA LYS A 12 5.23 22.29 9.00
C LYS A 12 5.74 20.88 9.32
N PRO A 13 7.07 20.68 9.45
CA PRO A 13 7.61 19.37 9.80
C PRO A 13 7.21 18.98 11.23
N PHE A 14 7.24 17.68 11.50
CA PHE A 14 6.93 17.12 12.79
C PHE A 14 7.85 17.67 13.89
N SER A 15 7.27 18.27 14.91
CA SER A 15 7.99 18.95 16.01
C SER A 15 7.44 18.66 17.42
N TYR A 16 6.45 17.78 17.55
CA TYR A 16 5.77 17.52 18.82
C TYR A 16 6.61 16.65 19.76
N LYS A 17 6.87 17.15 20.98
CA LYS A 17 7.68 16.47 22.00
C LYS A 17 6.87 15.46 22.81
N ASN A 18 5.61 15.76 23.06
CA ASN A 18 4.66 14.94 23.81
C ASN A 18 3.29 14.89 23.10
N LEU A 19 2.38 14.04 23.60
CA LEU A 19 1.07 13.82 22.98
C LEU A 19 0.16 15.05 23.10
N ASP A 20 0.29 15.84 24.17
CA ASP A 20 -0.55 17.03 24.40
C ASP A 20 -0.26 18.14 23.40
N GLU A 21 1.02 18.35 23.06
CA GLU A 21 1.41 19.26 21.98
C GLU A 21 0.80 18.85 20.64
N LEU A 22 0.78 17.55 20.32
CA LEU A 22 0.16 17.03 19.11
C LEU A 22 -1.37 17.22 19.14
N LYS A 23 -2.04 16.86 20.24
CA LYS A 23 -3.50 17.05 20.42
C LYS A 23 -3.89 18.53 20.32
N LYS A 24 -3.08 19.44 20.87
CA LYS A 24 -3.28 20.88 20.76
C LYS A 24 -3.21 21.35 19.31
N GLU A 25 -2.24 20.86 18.53
CA GLU A 25 -2.14 21.22 17.10
C GLU A 25 -3.28 20.62 16.27
N VAL A 26 -3.69 19.37 16.55
CA VAL A 26 -4.87 18.74 15.93
C VAL A 26 -6.12 19.57 16.17
N LYS A 27 -6.36 20.02 17.42
CA LYS A 27 -7.48 20.91 17.76
C LYS A 27 -7.36 22.27 17.10
N ARG A 28 -6.16 22.87 17.08
CA ARG A 28 -5.90 24.16 16.43
C ARG A 28 -6.21 24.10 14.93
N LEU A 29 -5.90 22.98 14.30
CA LEU A 29 -6.19 22.69 12.89
C LEU A 29 -7.59 22.08 12.68
N ASN A 30 -8.47 22.05 13.69
CA ASN A 30 -9.82 21.49 13.56
C ASN A 30 -9.88 20.12 12.83
N LEU A 31 -8.99 19.19 13.21
CA LEU A 31 -8.89 17.86 12.61
C LEU A 31 -9.53 16.80 13.51
N ASP A 32 -10.11 15.76 12.91
CA ASP A 32 -10.70 14.61 13.59
C ASP A 32 -9.67 13.48 13.71
N LEU A 33 -8.64 13.71 14.54
CA LEU A 33 -7.64 12.71 14.88
C LEU A 33 -7.68 12.41 16.36
N THR A 34 -8.01 11.15 16.68
CA THR A 34 -8.06 10.64 18.05
C THR A 34 -6.82 9.81 18.37
N PHE A 35 -6.47 9.73 19.66
CA PHE A 35 -5.29 9.03 20.14
C PHE A 35 -5.59 8.34 21.45
N ASP A 36 -5.33 7.04 21.50
CA ASP A 36 -5.53 6.20 22.68
C ASP A 36 -4.17 5.71 23.19
N THR A 37 -3.85 6.03 24.45
CA THR A 37 -2.61 5.59 25.09
C THR A 37 -2.68 4.13 25.54
N GLU A 38 -3.89 3.57 25.69
CA GLU A 38 -4.10 2.17 26.01
C GLU A 38 -4.11 1.35 24.72
N VAL A 39 -2.93 0.82 24.36
CA VAL A 39 -2.73 0.12 23.08
C VAL A 39 -2.98 -1.40 23.16
N ASP A 40 -3.63 -1.88 24.23
CA ASP A 40 -3.92 -3.30 24.47
C ASP A 40 -4.79 -3.92 23.37
N ILE A 41 -5.70 -3.12 22.80
CA ILE A 41 -6.58 -3.49 21.68
C ILE A 41 -5.79 -3.98 20.46
N LEU A 42 -4.55 -3.49 20.28
CA LEU A 42 -3.68 -3.91 19.18
C LEU A 42 -3.27 -5.39 19.25
N LYS A 43 -3.28 -5.98 20.45
CA LYS A 43 -3.00 -7.41 20.67
C LYS A 43 -4.20 -8.31 20.42
N LYS A 44 -5.41 -7.77 20.25
CA LYS A 44 -6.59 -8.62 20.13
C LYS A 44 -6.59 -9.32 18.77
N PRO A 45 -6.81 -10.64 18.72
CA PRO A 45 -6.91 -11.33 17.43
C PRO A 45 -8.16 -10.89 16.66
N ILE A 46 -8.19 -11.22 15.37
CA ILE A 46 -9.41 -11.23 14.56
C ILE A 46 -9.71 -12.70 14.25
N LYS A 47 -10.94 -13.12 14.55
CA LYS A 47 -11.43 -14.47 14.25
C LYS A 47 -12.71 -14.32 13.45
N THR A 48 -12.66 -14.77 12.20
CA THR A 48 -13.81 -14.82 11.29
C THR A 48 -13.92 -16.22 10.72
N LEU A 49 -15.00 -16.49 10.00
CA LEU A 49 -15.14 -17.76 9.26
C LEU A 49 -13.99 -17.99 8.27
N TYR A 50 -13.43 -16.91 7.71
CA TYR A 50 -12.48 -16.97 6.60
C TYR A 50 -11.02 -16.75 7.03
N LEU A 51 -10.80 -15.98 8.10
CA LEU A 51 -9.48 -15.50 8.51
C LEU A 51 -9.31 -15.49 10.02
N ASN A 52 -8.16 -16.00 10.47
CA ASN A 52 -7.69 -15.92 11.85
C ASN A 52 -6.37 -15.15 11.87
N ILE A 53 -6.40 -13.93 12.40
CA ILE A 53 -5.25 -13.02 12.42
C ILE A 53 -4.81 -12.83 13.87
N PRO A 54 -3.54 -13.09 14.22
CA PRO A 54 -3.07 -13.11 15.61
C PRO A 54 -3.27 -11.79 16.38
N ASN A 55 -3.17 -10.66 15.68
CA ASN A 55 -3.27 -9.33 16.28
C ASN A 55 -3.62 -8.27 15.22
N ARG A 56 -3.85 -7.02 15.64
CA ARG A 56 -4.34 -5.94 14.78
C ARG A 56 -3.24 -5.14 14.08
N LEU A 57 -2.04 -5.70 13.94
CA LEU A 57 -0.89 -5.03 13.32
C LEU A 57 -0.44 -5.73 12.04
N SER A 58 -0.25 -4.93 10.98
CA SER A 58 0.23 -5.40 9.67
C SER A 58 1.50 -4.66 9.26
N ILE A 59 2.40 -5.38 8.59
CA ILE A 59 3.50 -4.80 7.82
C ILE A 59 3.00 -4.54 6.39
N GLN A 60 3.05 -3.28 5.96
CA GLN A 60 2.63 -2.86 4.61
C GLN A 60 3.69 -3.22 3.56
N PRO A 61 3.29 -3.49 2.29
CA PRO A 61 4.22 -3.85 1.24
C PRO A 61 5.04 -2.61 0.85
N MET A 62 6.35 -2.70 1.09
CA MET A 62 7.33 -1.67 0.79
C MET A 62 8.44 -2.28 -0.04
N GLU A 63 8.55 -1.82 -1.29
CA GLU A 63 9.48 -2.38 -2.26
C GLU A 63 10.94 -2.05 -1.93
N GLY A 64 11.81 -3.05 -2.13
CA GLY A 64 13.21 -3.06 -1.76
C GLY A 64 14.18 -3.02 -2.93
N PHE A 65 13.76 -3.33 -4.17
CA PHE A 65 14.63 -3.43 -5.35
C PHE A 65 15.89 -4.26 -5.11
N ASP A 66 15.74 -5.40 -4.45
CA ASP A 66 16.86 -6.24 -4.02
C ASP A 66 16.65 -7.74 -4.30
N ALA A 67 15.78 -8.04 -5.26
CA ALA A 67 15.67 -9.37 -5.85
C ALA A 67 16.93 -9.70 -6.69
N THR A 68 17.17 -10.98 -6.93
CA THR A 68 18.10 -11.42 -7.97
C THR A 68 17.54 -11.09 -9.36
N LEU A 69 18.37 -11.14 -10.41
CA LEU A 69 17.94 -10.78 -11.78
C LEU A 69 16.84 -11.71 -12.33
N ASN A 70 16.80 -12.98 -11.89
CA ASN A 70 15.71 -13.90 -12.21
C ASN A 70 14.42 -13.64 -11.40
N GLY A 71 14.40 -12.63 -10.52
CA GLY A 71 13.24 -12.23 -9.73
C GLY A 71 13.06 -12.96 -8.40
N SER A 72 14.00 -13.83 -8.01
CA SER A 72 13.95 -14.52 -6.71
C SER A 72 14.29 -13.58 -5.55
N PRO A 73 13.83 -13.89 -4.32
CA PRO A 73 14.24 -13.14 -3.13
C PRO A 73 15.78 -13.13 -2.97
N GLY A 74 16.39 -11.95 -3.02
CA GLY A 74 17.82 -11.79 -2.78
C GLY A 74 18.15 -11.76 -1.29
N GLU A 75 19.45 -11.60 -0.96
CA GLU A 75 19.92 -11.58 0.43
C GLU A 75 19.23 -10.48 1.27
N LEU A 76 19.12 -9.27 0.71
CA LEU A 76 18.49 -8.15 1.41
C LEU A 76 16.97 -8.29 1.48
N THR A 77 16.33 -8.93 0.48
CA THR A 77 14.92 -9.32 0.56
C THR A 77 14.74 -10.27 1.76
N MET A 78 15.53 -11.35 1.82
CA MET A 78 15.47 -12.33 2.90
C MET A 78 15.70 -11.68 4.27
N ARG A 79 16.75 -10.86 4.41
CA ARG A 79 17.05 -10.11 5.64
C ARG A 79 15.89 -9.22 6.06
N ARG A 80 15.26 -8.50 5.12
CA ARG A 80 14.12 -7.61 5.39
C ARG A 80 12.95 -8.39 5.97
N TYR A 81 12.52 -9.45 5.30
CA TYR A 81 11.35 -10.21 5.76
C TYR A 81 11.62 -11.08 6.98
N LEU A 82 12.86 -11.52 7.23
CA LEU A 82 13.23 -12.12 8.51
C LEU A 82 13.10 -11.12 9.67
N ARG A 83 13.46 -9.85 9.46
CA ARG A 83 13.24 -8.81 10.48
C ARG A 83 11.75 -8.56 10.72
N TYR A 84 10.93 -8.64 9.67
CA TYR A 84 9.47 -8.54 9.78
C TYR A 84 8.84 -9.76 10.47
N ALA A 85 9.29 -10.97 10.15
CA ALA A 85 8.89 -12.19 10.85
C ALA A 85 9.18 -12.10 12.35
N ASN A 86 10.33 -11.54 12.71
CA ASN A 86 10.72 -11.34 14.11
C ASN A 86 10.04 -10.14 14.80
N SER A 87 9.09 -9.45 14.15
CA SER A 87 8.46 -8.23 14.67
C SER A 87 7.34 -8.49 15.69
N GLY A 88 6.60 -9.58 15.53
CA GLY A 88 5.34 -9.85 16.24
C GLY A 88 4.07 -9.35 15.52
N ALA A 89 4.15 -8.75 14.33
CA ALA A 89 2.96 -8.45 13.53
C ALA A 89 2.21 -9.73 13.14
N GLY A 90 0.88 -9.70 13.18
CA GLY A 90 0.04 -10.84 12.80
C GLY A 90 -0.05 -11.04 11.29
N LEU A 91 0.20 -9.99 10.51
CA LEU A 91 0.13 -10.00 9.04
C LEU A 91 1.37 -9.35 8.43
N ILE A 92 1.99 -10.02 7.46
CA ILE A 92 3.12 -9.51 6.67
C ILE A 92 2.71 -9.49 5.20
N TRP A 93 2.66 -8.29 4.62
CA TRP A 93 2.38 -8.08 3.21
C TRP A 93 3.69 -7.94 2.45
N VAL A 94 4.01 -8.94 1.63
CA VAL A 94 5.19 -8.96 0.77
C VAL A 94 5.01 -7.97 -0.38
N GLU A 95 6.09 -7.29 -0.72
CA GLU A 95 6.19 -6.20 -1.68
C GLU A 95 5.74 -6.57 -3.10
N ALA A 96 5.59 -5.54 -3.91
CA ALA A 96 5.21 -5.64 -5.31
C ALA A 96 6.08 -6.65 -6.06
N THR A 97 5.43 -7.70 -6.55
CA THR A 97 6.00 -8.80 -7.32
C THR A 97 5.43 -8.75 -8.73
N ALA A 98 6.31 -8.58 -9.70
CA ALA A 98 5.95 -8.37 -11.09
C ALA A 98 5.32 -9.62 -11.71
N VAL A 99 4.16 -9.44 -12.34
CA VAL A 99 3.44 -10.52 -13.03
C VAL A 99 4.04 -10.91 -14.37
N SER A 100 4.78 -9.98 -14.99
CA SER A 100 5.44 -10.15 -16.28
C SER A 100 6.79 -9.43 -16.29
N GLU A 101 7.69 -9.80 -17.19
CA GLU A 101 9.00 -9.13 -17.31
C GLU A 101 8.84 -7.65 -17.69
N ASN A 102 8.01 -7.35 -18.69
CA ASN A 102 7.71 -5.98 -19.12
C ASN A 102 6.88 -5.18 -18.10
N GLY A 103 6.37 -5.85 -17.05
CA GLY A 103 5.66 -5.26 -15.93
C GLY A 103 6.57 -4.78 -14.80
N LYS A 104 7.90 -4.91 -14.91
CA LYS A 104 8.84 -4.51 -13.85
C LYS A 104 9.12 -3.01 -13.86
N SER A 105 9.22 -2.39 -12.68
CA SER A 105 9.72 -1.01 -12.52
C SER A 105 11.22 -0.93 -12.25
N ASN A 106 11.86 -2.06 -11.94
CA ASN A 106 13.29 -2.20 -11.71
C ASN A 106 13.72 -3.64 -12.04
N PRO A 107 14.91 -3.87 -12.61
CA PRO A 107 15.43 -5.23 -12.86
C PRO A 107 15.46 -6.13 -11.61
N HIS A 108 15.64 -5.54 -10.43
CA HIS A 108 15.68 -6.18 -9.12
C HIS A 108 14.31 -6.18 -8.39
N GLN A 109 13.20 -6.03 -9.12
CA GLN A 109 11.87 -6.28 -8.58
C GLN A 109 11.59 -7.79 -8.51
N LEU A 110 10.94 -8.25 -7.44
CA LEU A 110 10.53 -9.66 -7.30
C LEU A 110 9.68 -10.08 -8.49
N SER A 111 9.84 -11.32 -8.94
CA SER A 111 9.01 -11.94 -9.97
C SER A 111 8.95 -13.44 -9.71
N LEU A 112 7.79 -13.91 -9.24
CA LEU A 112 7.54 -15.33 -9.01
C LEU A 112 7.26 -16.03 -10.34
N ARG A 113 7.96 -17.14 -10.62
CA ARG A 113 7.83 -17.94 -11.84
C ARG A 113 7.93 -19.43 -11.51
N GLU A 114 7.63 -20.28 -12.48
CA GLU A 114 7.77 -21.72 -12.31
C GLU A 114 9.23 -22.09 -12.03
N GLU A 115 10.17 -21.45 -12.72
CA GLU A 115 11.61 -21.75 -12.64
C GLU A 115 12.22 -21.37 -11.30
N ASN A 116 11.58 -20.48 -10.52
CA ASN A 116 12.08 -20.01 -9.23
C ASN A 116 11.13 -20.27 -8.05
N ILE A 117 10.14 -21.14 -8.24
CA ILE A 117 9.16 -21.44 -7.19
C ILE A 117 9.81 -22.05 -5.94
N THR A 118 10.91 -22.80 -6.11
CA THR A 118 11.65 -23.42 -5.00
C THR A 118 12.27 -22.38 -4.06
N GLU A 119 12.77 -21.27 -4.61
CA GLU A 119 13.32 -20.14 -3.87
C GLU A 119 12.23 -19.42 -3.08
N PHE A 120 11.06 -19.22 -3.69
CA PHE A 120 9.91 -18.63 -3.01
C PHE A 120 9.35 -19.56 -1.92
N ASN A 121 9.29 -20.87 -2.14
CA ASN A 121 8.91 -21.85 -1.11
C ASN A 121 9.84 -21.77 0.11
N LYS A 122 11.16 -21.72 -0.11
CA LYS A 122 12.15 -21.55 0.97
C LYS A 122 11.94 -20.23 1.71
N PHE A 123 11.71 -19.15 0.96
CA PHE A 123 11.46 -17.82 1.51
C PHE A 123 10.21 -17.78 2.41
N VAL A 124 9.07 -18.27 1.91
CA VAL A 124 7.82 -18.31 2.64
C VAL A 124 7.92 -19.20 3.88
N SER A 125 8.48 -20.40 3.72
CA SER A 125 8.67 -21.35 4.84
C SER A 125 9.53 -20.74 5.96
N LEU A 126 10.65 -20.10 5.60
CA LEU A 126 11.54 -19.49 6.58
C LEU A 126 10.90 -18.30 7.29
N ILE A 127 10.19 -17.42 6.58
CA ILE A 127 9.46 -16.30 7.17
C ILE A 127 8.36 -16.80 8.09
N ARG A 128 7.53 -17.74 7.64
CA ARG A 128 6.44 -18.31 8.42
C ARG A 128 6.95 -18.95 9.70
N GLY A 129 8.00 -19.78 9.61
CA GLY A 129 8.61 -20.42 10.77
C GLY A 129 9.13 -19.43 11.81
N ASN A 130 9.81 -18.35 11.39
CA ASN A 130 10.28 -17.30 12.30
C ASN A 130 9.13 -16.46 12.88
N CYS A 131 8.12 -16.17 12.05
CA CYS A 131 6.96 -15.38 12.46
C CYS A 131 6.15 -16.13 13.53
N ASN A 132 5.83 -17.41 13.27
CA ASN A 132 5.08 -18.25 14.20
C ASN A 132 5.85 -18.48 15.52
N LYS A 133 7.18 -18.70 15.47
CA LYS A 133 8.01 -18.76 16.70
C LYS A 133 7.93 -17.47 17.51
N THR A 134 8.04 -16.32 16.85
CA THR A 134 7.92 -15.01 17.51
C THR A 134 6.53 -14.79 18.10
N LEU A 135 5.46 -15.07 17.34
CA LEU A 135 4.08 -14.94 17.80
C LEU A 135 3.81 -15.84 19.01
N LYS A 136 4.24 -17.09 18.97
CA LYS A 136 4.14 -18.02 20.11
C LYS A 136 4.85 -17.49 21.35
N SER A 137 6.07 -16.96 21.22
CA SER A 137 6.80 -16.33 22.34
C SER A 137 6.11 -15.10 22.94
N LEU A 138 5.17 -14.51 22.21
CA LEU A 138 4.38 -13.35 22.64
C LEU A 138 2.99 -13.76 23.15
N GLY A 139 2.68 -15.06 23.20
CA GLY A 139 1.43 -15.60 23.70
C GLY A 139 0.30 -15.70 22.68
N PHE A 140 0.60 -15.60 21.38
CA PHE A 140 -0.38 -15.82 20.32
C PHE A 140 -0.43 -17.29 19.91
N ASN A 141 -1.63 -17.79 19.61
CA ASN A 141 -1.86 -19.19 19.21
C ASN A 141 -2.07 -19.34 17.70
N GLU A 142 -2.50 -18.26 17.05
CA GLU A 142 -2.75 -18.20 15.61
C GLU A 142 -1.44 -18.03 14.83
N GLU A 143 -1.44 -18.51 13.58
CA GLU A 143 -0.30 -18.36 12.68
C GLU A 143 -0.26 -16.98 12.01
N CYS A 144 0.96 -16.60 11.63
CA CYS A 144 1.22 -15.41 10.83
C CYS A 144 0.59 -15.52 9.43
N ILE A 145 -0.05 -14.45 8.96
CA ILE A 145 -0.60 -14.36 7.61
C ILE A 145 0.41 -13.70 6.67
N LEU A 146 0.76 -14.38 5.57
CA LEU A 146 1.68 -13.92 4.54
C LEU A 146 0.93 -13.68 3.23
N ILE A 147 0.92 -12.42 2.78
CA ILE A 147 0.23 -12.01 1.54
C ILE A 147 1.26 -11.58 0.51
N LEU A 148 1.20 -12.11 -0.71
CA LEU A 148 2.04 -11.65 -1.83
C LEU A 148 1.32 -10.58 -2.65
N GLN A 149 1.93 -9.40 -2.83
CA GLN A 149 1.40 -8.35 -3.71
C GLN A 149 1.80 -8.58 -5.16
N LEU A 150 0.87 -9.03 -6.00
CA LEU A 150 1.07 -9.08 -7.45
C LEU A 150 0.84 -7.70 -8.07
N ASN A 151 1.74 -7.30 -8.96
CA ASN A 151 1.78 -5.97 -9.54
C ASN A 151 2.17 -6.02 -11.02
N HIS A 152 1.62 -5.09 -11.81
CA HIS A 152 2.17 -4.68 -13.09
C HIS A 152 2.46 -3.18 -13.02
N SER A 153 3.71 -2.80 -13.28
CA SER A 153 4.18 -1.44 -13.02
C SER A 153 3.55 -0.40 -13.95
N GLY A 154 3.03 -0.83 -15.10
CA GLY A 154 2.20 -0.01 -15.99
C GLY A 154 2.96 1.23 -16.45
N ARG A 155 2.43 2.42 -16.17
CA ARG A 155 3.10 3.70 -16.41
C ARG A 155 4.49 3.86 -15.77
N TYR A 156 4.85 2.99 -14.83
CA TYR A 156 6.17 2.95 -14.18
C TYR A 156 7.03 1.77 -14.64
N SER A 157 6.58 1.02 -15.65
CA SER A 157 7.35 -0.07 -16.25
C SER A 157 8.64 0.43 -16.90
N LYS A 158 9.64 -0.45 -16.86
CA LYS A 158 10.92 -0.28 -17.52
C LYS A 158 11.26 -1.51 -18.35
N LYS A 159 11.91 -1.28 -19.48
CA LYS A 159 12.55 -2.32 -20.31
C LYS A 159 14.04 -2.02 -20.36
N GLU A 160 14.88 -3.00 -20.02
CA GLU A 160 16.35 -2.83 -19.97
C GLU A 160 16.78 -1.60 -19.14
N ASN A 161 16.11 -1.40 -18.00
CA ASN A 161 16.30 -0.26 -17.08
C ASN A 161 15.99 1.14 -17.68
N LYS A 162 15.44 1.20 -18.89
CA LYS A 162 14.91 2.43 -19.52
C LYS A 162 13.40 2.51 -19.33
N MET A 163 12.86 3.71 -19.22
CA MET A 163 11.41 3.92 -19.14
C MET A 163 10.74 3.30 -20.38
N HIS A 164 9.72 2.49 -20.14
CA HIS A 164 8.89 1.88 -21.19
C HIS A 164 7.47 1.70 -20.63
N PRO A 165 6.74 2.81 -20.42
CA PRO A 165 5.47 2.81 -19.72
C PRO A 165 4.38 2.10 -20.53
N ILE A 166 3.64 1.20 -19.88
CA ILE A 166 2.48 0.52 -20.46
C ILE A 166 1.23 1.10 -19.79
N ARG A 167 0.43 1.87 -20.54
CA ARG A 167 -0.64 2.71 -19.99
C ARG A 167 -2.01 2.23 -20.43
N ALA A 168 -3.03 2.39 -19.59
CA ALA A 168 -4.41 2.13 -19.96
C ALA A 168 -5.00 3.27 -20.82
N PHE A 169 -4.60 4.51 -20.53
CA PHE A 169 -5.01 5.74 -21.20
C PHE A 169 -3.95 6.82 -21.00
N ASN A 170 -4.02 7.92 -21.76
CA ASN A 170 -3.16 9.07 -21.55
C ASN A 170 -3.66 9.93 -20.37
N ASN A 171 -2.82 10.18 -19.38
CA ASN A 171 -3.15 10.99 -18.21
C ASN A 171 -2.20 12.20 -18.14
N PRO A 172 -2.65 13.44 -18.40
CA PRO A 172 -1.78 14.62 -18.45
C PRO A 172 -1.15 14.99 -17.10
N HIS A 173 -1.64 14.45 -15.98
CA HIS A 173 -1.06 14.68 -14.65
C HIS A 173 0.09 13.72 -14.33
N LEU A 174 0.08 12.53 -14.93
CA LEU A 174 0.99 11.43 -14.61
C LEU A 174 1.97 11.13 -15.74
N ASP A 175 1.60 11.40 -16.98
CA ASP A 175 2.42 11.18 -18.16
C ASP A 175 3.37 12.36 -18.37
N ASN A 176 4.66 12.06 -18.41
CA ASN A 176 5.67 13.00 -18.91
C ASN A 176 5.95 12.66 -20.38
N ALA A 177 4.93 12.72 -21.24
CA ALA A 177 5.09 12.45 -22.66
C ALA A 177 5.36 13.75 -23.40
N SER A 178 6.64 14.06 -23.61
CA SER A 178 7.07 15.14 -24.48
C SER A 178 7.96 14.66 -25.63
N ASP A 179 8.03 13.35 -25.90
CA ASP A 179 8.92 12.81 -26.93
C ASP A 179 8.39 11.49 -27.52
N ASP A 180 8.21 11.43 -28.84
CA ASP A 180 7.72 10.29 -29.65
C ASP A 180 8.77 9.16 -29.80
N SER A 181 9.55 8.90 -28.76
CA SER A 181 10.57 7.84 -28.74
C SER A 181 10.01 6.52 -28.22
N GLU A 182 10.71 5.40 -28.43
CA GLU A 182 10.41 4.12 -27.76
C GLU A 182 10.30 4.24 -26.22
N ARG A 183 10.86 5.29 -25.61
CA ARG A 183 10.73 5.58 -24.18
C ARG A 183 9.33 6.04 -23.77
N ALA A 184 8.48 6.42 -24.72
CA ALA A 184 7.08 6.79 -24.50
C ALA A 184 6.18 5.57 -24.22
N GLY A 185 6.70 4.36 -24.48
CA GLY A 185 5.97 3.10 -24.32
C GLY A 185 4.69 3.09 -25.17
N HIS A 186 3.62 2.45 -24.69
CA HIS A 186 2.39 2.31 -25.46
C HIS A 186 1.12 2.25 -24.60
N ILE A 187 -0.03 2.44 -25.26
CA ILE A 187 -1.35 2.17 -24.71
C ILE A 187 -1.64 0.68 -24.86
N ILE A 188 -1.89 -0.01 -23.76
CA ILE A 188 -2.18 -1.45 -23.78
C ILE A 188 -3.50 -1.74 -24.50
N SER A 189 -3.52 -2.73 -25.38
CA SER A 189 -4.71 -3.16 -26.10
C SER A 189 -5.62 -4.06 -25.24
N ASP A 190 -6.89 -4.22 -25.64
CA ASP A 190 -7.83 -5.14 -24.99
C ASP A 190 -7.35 -6.60 -25.05
N ASP A 191 -6.64 -6.99 -26.11
CA ASP A 191 -6.11 -8.36 -26.25
C ASP A 191 -4.88 -8.59 -25.38
N GLU A 192 -3.97 -7.61 -25.27
CA GLU A 192 -2.89 -7.66 -24.29
C GLU A 192 -3.43 -7.74 -22.86
N LEU A 193 -4.50 -7.01 -22.54
CA LEU A 193 -5.17 -7.12 -21.23
C LEU A 193 -5.70 -8.54 -21.00
N LYS A 194 -6.38 -9.16 -21.97
CA LYS A 194 -6.84 -10.57 -21.83
C LYS A 194 -5.68 -11.54 -21.59
N VAL A 195 -4.54 -11.34 -22.26
CA VAL A 195 -3.32 -12.14 -22.03
C VAL A 195 -2.79 -11.91 -20.61
N LEU A 196 -2.70 -10.65 -20.16
CA LEU A 196 -2.25 -10.31 -18.82
C LEU A 196 -3.15 -10.88 -17.73
N GLU A 197 -4.47 -10.95 -17.93
CA GLU A 197 -5.39 -11.60 -16.98
C GLU A 197 -4.98 -13.07 -16.76
N SER A 198 -4.70 -13.81 -17.84
CA SER A 198 -4.26 -15.21 -17.77
C SER A 198 -2.91 -15.35 -17.06
N GLN A 199 -1.98 -14.43 -17.31
CA GLN A 199 -0.70 -14.40 -16.60
C GLN A 199 -0.90 -14.17 -15.09
N TRP A 200 -1.75 -13.22 -14.70
CA TRP A 200 -2.07 -12.96 -13.30
C TRP A 200 -2.67 -14.20 -12.61
N VAL A 201 -3.60 -14.89 -13.26
CA VAL A 201 -4.21 -16.11 -12.74
C VAL A 201 -3.14 -17.21 -12.52
N GLY A 202 -2.21 -17.38 -13.46
CA GLY A 202 -1.06 -18.28 -13.29
C GLY A 202 -0.17 -17.88 -12.10
N LYS A 203 0.10 -16.59 -11.92
CA LYS A 203 0.89 -16.09 -10.76
C LYS A 203 0.17 -16.29 -9.43
N VAL A 204 -1.16 -16.19 -9.39
CA VAL A 204 -1.96 -16.51 -8.20
C VAL A 204 -1.79 -17.98 -7.83
N GLN A 205 -1.87 -18.89 -8.81
CA GLN A 205 -1.65 -20.32 -8.57
C GLN A 205 -0.22 -20.59 -8.07
N LEU A 206 0.79 -19.95 -8.66
CA LEU A 206 2.17 -20.08 -8.19
C LEU A 206 2.36 -19.56 -6.77
N ALA A 207 1.71 -18.46 -6.39
CA ALA A 207 1.81 -17.90 -5.05
C ALA A 207 1.19 -18.85 -3.99
N LYS A 208 0.04 -19.45 -4.32
CA LYS A 208 -0.55 -20.53 -3.51
C LYS A 208 0.43 -21.70 -3.36
N ASN A 209 1.01 -22.16 -4.48
CA ASN A 209 1.97 -23.27 -4.49
C ASN A 209 3.28 -22.94 -3.75
N ALA A 210 3.66 -21.66 -3.67
CA ALA A 210 4.79 -21.17 -2.89
C ALA A 210 4.52 -21.09 -1.36
N GLY A 211 3.26 -21.33 -0.95
CA GLY A 211 2.85 -21.39 0.46
C GLY A 211 2.37 -20.07 1.07
N PHE A 212 2.11 -19.03 0.26
CA PHE A 212 1.47 -17.81 0.76
C PHE A 212 0.04 -18.11 1.23
N ASP A 213 -0.48 -17.36 2.20
CA ASP A 213 -1.87 -17.49 2.65
C ASP A 213 -2.83 -16.72 1.75
N GLY A 214 -2.34 -15.69 1.06
CA GLY A 214 -3.17 -14.97 0.11
C GLY A 214 -2.39 -14.14 -0.88
N VAL A 215 -3.13 -13.66 -1.88
CA VAL A 215 -2.59 -12.79 -2.93
C VAL A 215 -3.37 -11.50 -3.01
N ASP A 216 -2.61 -10.42 -3.07
CA ASP A 216 -3.08 -9.07 -3.36
C ASP A 216 -2.96 -8.77 -4.86
N ILE A 217 -4.09 -8.44 -5.49
CA ILE A 217 -4.12 -7.82 -6.81
C ILE A 217 -4.07 -6.30 -6.62
N LYS A 218 -2.86 -5.73 -6.72
CA LYS A 218 -2.61 -4.33 -6.37
C LYS A 218 -3.37 -3.37 -7.28
N ALA A 219 -4.28 -2.59 -6.71
CA ALA A 219 -5.15 -1.66 -7.41
C ALA A 219 -5.03 -0.25 -6.81
N CYS A 220 -3.83 0.31 -6.80
CA CYS A 220 -3.57 1.64 -6.25
C CYS A 220 -2.42 2.37 -6.96
N HIS A 221 -2.23 3.66 -6.64
CA HIS A 221 -0.99 4.40 -6.84
C HIS A 221 -0.54 4.61 -8.31
N GLY A 222 -1.46 4.53 -9.27
CA GLY A 222 -1.15 4.70 -10.70
C GLY A 222 -0.58 3.46 -11.39
N TYR A 223 -0.45 2.33 -10.70
CA TYR A 223 -0.06 1.07 -11.35
C TYR A 223 -1.17 0.54 -12.27
N LEU A 224 -0.88 -0.41 -13.16
CA LEU A 224 -1.78 -0.73 -14.28
C LEU A 224 -3.25 -0.98 -13.90
N VAL A 225 -3.51 -1.71 -12.82
CA VAL A 225 -4.89 -1.99 -12.38
C VAL A 225 -5.60 -0.71 -11.94
N TRP A 226 -4.89 0.18 -11.24
CA TRP A 226 -5.40 1.51 -10.88
C TRP A 226 -5.58 2.40 -12.12
N ASP A 227 -4.64 2.32 -13.05
CA ASP A 227 -4.68 3.05 -14.31
C ASP A 227 -5.94 2.70 -15.13
N LEU A 228 -6.33 1.42 -15.14
CA LEU A 228 -7.59 0.97 -15.74
C LEU A 228 -8.82 1.50 -14.98
N LEU A 229 -8.74 1.56 -13.64
CA LEU A 229 -9.78 2.18 -12.83
C LEU A 229 -9.92 3.68 -13.11
N GLU A 230 -8.90 4.38 -13.58
CA GLU A 230 -8.99 5.81 -13.96
C GLU A 230 -9.38 6.03 -15.43
N ALA A 231 -9.45 4.97 -16.26
CA ALA A 231 -9.49 5.05 -17.72
C ALA A 231 -10.87 5.46 -18.32
N ARG A 232 -11.43 6.59 -17.89
CA ARG A 232 -12.73 7.12 -18.37
C ARG A 232 -12.69 7.51 -19.83
N THR A 233 -11.57 8.07 -20.28
CA THR A 233 -11.38 8.53 -21.66
C THR A 233 -10.91 7.41 -22.60
N ARG A 234 -10.85 6.15 -22.13
CA ARG A 234 -10.54 4.99 -22.96
C ARG A 234 -11.81 4.48 -23.64
N GLU A 235 -12.18 5.17 -24.71
CA GLU A 235 -13.34 4.84 -25.55
C GLU A 235 -13.10 3.59 -26.40
N ASN A 236 -14.18 3.00 -26.93
CA ASN A 236 -14.14 1.81 -27.80
C ASN A 236 -13.39 0.60 -27.21
N SER A 237 -13.34 0.52 -25.88
CA SER A 237 -12.70 -0.57 -25.14
C SER A 237 -13.67 -1.21 -24.16
N SER A 238 -13.52 -2.52 -23.97
CA SER A 238 -14.26 -3.24 -22.94
C SER A 238 -13.66 -3.11 -21.54
N TYR A 239 -12.51 -2.42 -21.41
CA TYR A 239 -11.74 -2.17 -20.19
C TYR A 239 -11.62 -0.67 -19.85
N GLY A 240 -12.53 0.16 -20.35
CA GLY A 240 -12.50 1.61 -20.20
C GLY A 240 -13.87 2.25 -20.30
N GLY A 241 -13.88 3.57 -20.37
CA GLY A 241 -15.10 4.38 -20.53
C GLY A 241 -15.73 4.80 -19.20
N GLU A 242 -16.88 5.46 -19.29
CA GLU A 242 -17.60 6.00 -18.13
C GLU A 242 -17.99 4.91 -17.13
N SER A 243 -18.34 3.73 -17.63
CA SER A 243 -18.76 2.58 -16.82
C SER A 243 -17.65 2.07 -15.89
N LEU A 244 -17.87 2.21 -14.58
CA LEU A 244 -17.01 1.59 -13.55
C LEU A 244 -16.90 0.08 -13.76
N LYS A 245 -17.97 -0.59 -14.20
CA LYS A 245 -17.95 -2.04 -14.44
C LYS A 245 -16.95 -2.42 -15.54
N ASN A 246 -16.81 -1.59 -16.58
CA ASN A 246 -15.83 -1.81 -17.64
C ASN A 246 -14.41 -1.51 -17.15
N ARG A 247 -14.20 -0.38 -16.49
CA ARG A 247 -12.88 0.00 -15.91
C ARG A 247 -12.38 -1.01 -14.86
N ALA A 248 -13.28 -1.53 -14.03
CA ALA A 248 -12.97 -2.55 -13.03
C ALA A 248 -12.92 -3.99 -13.59
N LYS A 249 -13.27 -4.20 -14.87
CA LYS A 249 -13.42 -5.53 -15.49
C LYS A 249 -12.16 -6.36 -15.36
N PHE A 250 -10.99 -5.75 -15.58
CA PHE A 250 -9.70 -6.42 -15.49
C PHE A 250 -9.46 -7.03 -14.10
N LEU A 251 -9.60 -6.20 -13.06
CA LEU A 251 -9.47 -6.62 -11.66
C LEU A 251 -10.48 -7.73 -11.31
N LEU A 252 -11.76 -7.52 -11.66
CA LEU A 252 -12.82 -8.48 -11.36
C LEU A 252 -12.65 -9.80 -12.11
N ASN A 253 -12.16 -9.78 -13.35
CA ASN A 253 -11.87 -10.99 -14.11
C ASN A 253 -10.76 -11.80 -13.46
N ILE A 254 -9.67 -11.16 -13.02
CA ILE A 254 -8.60 -11.84 -12.30
C ILE A 254 -9.16 -12.48 -11.02
N ILE A 255 -9.88 -11.72 -10.20
CA ILE A 255 -10.48 -12.25 -8.95
C ILE A 255 -11.41 -13.44 -9.27
N LYS A 256 -12.38 -13.27 -10.18
CA LYS A 256 -13.34 -14.33 -10.54
C LYS A 256 -12.66 -15.59 -11.08
N LYS A 257 -11.69 -15.43 -11.99
CA LYS A 257 -10.96 -16.57 -12.57
C LYS A 257 -10.11 -17.27 -11.52
N SER A 258 -9.43 -16.51 -10.66
CA SER A 258 -8.60 -17.06 -9.58
C SER A 258 -9.41 -17.74 -8.48
N THR A 259 -10.58 -17.21 -8.10
CA THR A 259 -11.46 -17.85 -7.10
C THR A 259 -11.87 -19.26 -7.53
N ARG A 260 -12.04 -19.52 -8.84
CA ARG A 260 -12.35 -20.86 -9.38
C ARG A 260 -11.21 -21.87 -9.18
N LEU A 261 -9.98 -21.41 -8.94
CA LEU A 261 -8.82 -22.26 -8.66
C LEU A 261 -8.66 -22.58 -7.17
N ILE A 262 -9.44 -21.93 -6.31
CA ILE A 262 -9.37 -22.05 -4.87
C ILE A 262 -10.53 -22.95 -4.42
N LYS A 263 -10.20 -24.11 -3.85
CA LYS A 263 -11.17 -25.03 -3.28
C LYS A 263 -11.66 -24.48 -1.94
N SER A 264 -12.88 -24.83 -1.54
CA SER A 264 -13.44 -24.44 -0.23
C SER A 264 -12.61 -24.94 0.97
N SER A 265 -11.84 -26.01 0.80
CA SER A 265 -10.91 -26.53 1.81
C SER A 265 -9.59 -25.74 1.92
N ASP A 266 -9.30 -24.86 0.97
CA ASP A 266 -8.06 -24.10 0.97
C ASP A 266 -8.15 -22.94 1.96
N LYS A 267 -7.08 -22.74 2.74
CA LYS A 267 -6.90 -21.52 3.57
C LYS A 267 -6.46 -20.30 2.74
N PHE A 268 -6.31 -20.49 1.43
CA PHE A 268 -5.77 -19.48 0.53
C PHE A 268 -6.85 -18.46 0.12
N PHE A 269 -6.55 -17.17 0.18
CA PHE A 269 -7.53 -16.12 -0.13
C PHE A 269 -7.02 -15.06 -1.10
N LEU A 270 -7.96 -14.35 -1.72
CA LEU A 270 -7.68 -13.18 -2.56
C LEU A 270 -8.02 -11.90 -1.80
N THR A 271 -7.20 -10.90 -1.98
CA THR A 271 -7.34 -9.56 -1.40
C THR A 271 -6.92 -8.52 -2.43
N THR A 272 -7.11 -7.25 -2.10
CA THR A 272 -6.54 -6.16 -2.88
C THR A 272 -6.15 -4.99 -1.98
N ARG A 273 -5.01 -4.38 -2.29
CA ARG A 273 -4.66 -3.04 -1.84
C ARG A 273 -5.28 -2.04 -2.80
N ILE A 274 -6.26 -1.30 -2.31
CA ILE A 274 -7.14 -0.42 -3.11
C ILE A 274 -6.83 1.03 -2.81
N GLY A 275 -6.61 1.83 -3.85
CA GLY A 275 -6.70 3.29 -3.74
C GLY A 275 -8.15 3.70 -3.62
N ALA A 276 -8.49 4.59 -2.70
CA ALA A 276 -9.87 5.12 -2.62
C ALA A 276 -9.98 6.57 -3.10
N TYR A 277 -8.85 7.24 -3.31
CA TYR A 277 -8.79 8.64 -3.70
C TYR A 277 -7.37 8.97 -4.13
N ASP A 278 -7.17 9.71 -5.23
CA ASP A 278 -5.84 10.20 -5.65
C ASP A 278 -5.69 11.73 -5.65
N GLY A 279 -6.81 12.46 -5.60
CA GLY A 279 -6.87 13.92 -5.66
C GLY A 279 -6.59 14.53 -7.03
N ILE A 280 -6.40 13.71 -8.07
CA ILE A 280 -6.29 14.14 -9.46
C ILE A 280 -7.68 14.57 -9.94
N THR A 281 -7.74 15.63 -10.73
CA THR A 281 -9.00 16.22 -11.20
C THR A 281 -9.70 15.32 -12.22
N TYR A 282 -11.03 15.35 -12.22
CA TYR A 282 -11.84 14.66 -13.23
C TYR A 282 -11.47 15.15 -14.66
N PRO A 283 -11.48 14.28 -15.70
CA PRO A 283 -11.86 12.86 -15.69
C PRO A 283 -10.71 11.89 -15.34
N TYR A 284 -9.57 12.38 -14.87
CA TYR A 284 -8.33 11.61 -14.77
C TYR A 284 -8.04 11.00 -13.38
N GLY A 285 -8.83 11.33 -12.37
CA GLY A 285 -8.73 10.78 -11.02
C GLY A 285 -9.85 9.78 -10.68
N PHE A 286 -9.62 9.02 -9.62
CA PHE A 286 -10.55 8.06 -9.02
C PHE A 286 -10.93 8.47 -7.60
N GLY A 287 -12.20 8.29 -7.25
CA GLY A 287 -12.74 8.72 -5.96
C GLY A 287 -12.85 10.24 -5.79
N VAL A 288 -13.05 10.95 -6.90
CA VAL A 288 -13.14 12.42 -6.96
C VAL A 288 -14.48 12.83 -7.54
N VAL A 289 -14.96 14.02 -7.18
CA VAL A 289 -16.20 14.59 -7.73
C VAL A 289 -16.06 14.73 -9.25
N GLU A 290 -17.12 14.36 -9.97
CA GLU A 290 -17.23 14.46 -11.44
C GLU A 290 -17.49 15.91 -11.89
N GLU A 291 -16.58 16.81 -11.52
CA GLU A 291 -16.59 18.22 -11.91
C GLU A 291 -15.23 18.60 -12.46
N GLU A 292 -15.22 19.33 -13.58
CA GLU A 292 -14.00 19.90 -14.12
C GLU A 292 -13.44 20.94 -13.16
N SER A 293 -12.38 20.56 -12.45
CA SER A 293 -11.62 21.45 -11.59
C SER A 293 -10.16 21.48 -12.03
N LYS A 294 -9.50 22.61 -11.76
CA LYS A 294 -8.04 22.73 -11.88
C LYS A 294 -7.35 22.70 -10.52
N GLU A 295 -8.12 22.65 -9.43
CA GLU A 295 -7.59 22.68 -8.07
C GLU A 295 -7.16 21.28 -7.63
N PHE A 296 -5.91 21.17 -7.19
CA PHE A 296 -5.40 19.98 -6.53
C PHE A 296 -5.30 20.21 -5.01
N PRO A 297 -5.75 19.26 -4.17
CA PRO A 297 -6.37 17.99 -4.56
C PRO A 297 -7.87 18.19 -4.85
N ALA A 298 -8.40 17.50 -5.86
CA ALA A 298 -9.81 17.58 -6.24
C ALA A 298 -10.73 17.14 -5.07
N PRO A 299 -11.96 17.67 -4.96
CA PRO A 299 -12.92 17.22 -3.95
C PRO A 299 -13.12 15.70 -4.00
N MET A 300 -13.17 15.06 -2.84
CA MET A 300 -13.31 13.61 -2.70
C MET A 300 -14.77 13.19 -2.87
N ASP A 301 -15.00 12.12 -3.61
CA ASP A 301 -16.29 11.41 -3.70
C ASP A 301 -16.04 9.90 -3.56
N LEU A 302 -16.60 9.30 -2.51
CA LEU A 302 -16.40 7.88 -2.21
C LEU A 302 -17.41 6.96 -2.91
N SER A 303 -18.36 7.51 -3.66
CA SER A 303 -19.42 6.75 -4.34
C SER A 303 -18.86 5.65 -5.25
N GLU A 304 -17.83 5.96 -6.03
CA GLU A 304 -17.18 5.01 -6.92
C GLU A 304 -16.28 3.99 -6.19
N PRO A 305 -15.37 4.41 -5.28
CA PRO A 305 -14.64 3.48 -4.41
C PRO A 305 -15.53 2.47 -3.68
N LEU A 306 -16.66 2.93 -3.11
CA LEU A 306 -17.62 2.06 -2.41
C LEU A 306 -18.26 1.03 -3.34
N LYS A 307 -18.66 1.45 -4.57
CA LYS A 307 -19.16 0.52 -5.59
C LYS A 307 -18.13 -0.54 -5.96
N LEU A 308 -16.86 -0.16 -6.13
CA LEU A 308 -15.77 -1.10 -6.42
C LEU A 308 -15.57 -2.10 -5.27
N ILE A 309 -15.55 -1.62 -4.03
CA ILE A 309 -15.40 -2.46 -2.83
C ILE A 309 -16.55 -3.47 -2.72
N ASN A 310 -17.79 -3.04 -2.96
CA ASN A 310 -18.95 -3.94 -2.96
C ASN A 310 -18.83 -5.01 -4.05
N LEU A 311 -18.43 -4.64 -5.28
CA LEU A 311 -18.18 -5.62 -6.35
C LEU A 311 -17.10 -6.64 -5.95
N LEU A 312 -16.04 -6.22 -5.27
CA LEU A 312 -15.00 -7.14 -4.78
C LEU A 312 -15.54 -8.07 -3.68
N TYR A 313 -16.32 -7.52 -2.75
CA TYR A 313 -16.96 -8.29 -1.68
C TYR A 313 -17.91 -9.37 -2.22
N GLU A 314 -18.75 -9.02 -3.19
CA GLU A 314 -19.65 -9.95 -3.90
C GLU A 314 -18.88 -11.09 -4.60
N ASN A 315 -17.62 -10.84 -4.96
CA ASN A 315 -16.74 -11.83 -5.60
C ASN A 315 -15.82 -12.56 -4.61
N GLY A 316 -16.15 -12.53 -3.32
CA GLY A 316 -15.51 -13.33 -2.28
C GLY A 316 -14.32 -12.68 -1.57
N VAL A 317 -14.00 -11.42 -1.87
CA VAL A 317 -12.96 -10.69 -1.13
C VAL A 317 -13.46 -10.40 0.30
N ARG A 318 -12.67 -10.76 1.31
CA ARG A 318 -13.00 -10.56 2.75
C ARG A 318 -11.94 -9.79 3.53
N LEU A 319 -10.89 -9.34 2.84
CA LEU A 319 -9.87 -8.44 3.38
C LEU A 319 -9.47 -7.44 2.30
N ILE A 320 -9.37 -6.17 2.65
CA ILE A 320 -8.84 -5.10 1.80
C ILE A 320 -7.85 -4.23 2.57
N ASN A 321 -6.95 -3.58 1.84
CA ASN A 321 -5.98 -2.64 2.40
C ASN A 321 -6.13 -1.28 1.73
N LEU A 322 -6.66 -0.31 2.48
CA LEU A 322 -7.00 1.00 1.94
C LEU A 322 -5.78 1.91 1.92
N THR A 323 -5.66 2.65 0.83
CA THR A 323 -4.63 3.66 0.62
C THR A 323 -5.18 4.82 -0.21
N ALA A 324 -4.41 5.89 -0.34
CA ALA A 324 -4.78 7.07 -1.11
C ALA A 324 -3.56 7.66 -1.83
N GLY A 325 -3.80 8.56 -2.76
CA GLY A 325 -2.80 9.31 -3.51
C GLY A 325 -2.00 8.48 -4.50
N ASN A 326 -1.19 9.20 -5.26
CA ASN A 326 -0.14 8.64 -6.08
C ASN A 326 1.23 9.08 -5.53
N PRO A 327 2.09 8.16 -5.04
CA PRO A 327 3.38 8.48 -4.45
C PRO A 327 4.41 9.03 -5.45
N HIS A 328 4.17 8.88 -6.75
CA HIS A 328 5.01 9.42 -7.83
C HIS A 328 4.59 10.85 -8.25
N TYR A 329 3.35 11.26 -7.94
CA TYR A 329 2.82 12.59 -8.27
C TYR A 329 2.85 13.54 -7.07
N LYS A 330 1.96 13.33 -6.10
CA LYS A 330 1.78 14.16 -4.90
C LYS A 330 1.81 13.28 -3.66
N PRO A 331 3.03 12.87 -3.22
CA PRO A 331 3.20 11.80 -2.23
C PRO A 331 2.61 12.11 -0.86
N GLN A 332 2.32 13.36 -0.54
CA GLN A 332 1.72 13.72 0.74
C GLN A 332 0.32 13.13 0.92
N LEU A 333 -0.45 12.89 -0.15
CA LEU A 333 -1.77 12.22 -0.06
C LEU A 333 -1.66 10.74 0.32
N THR A 334 -0.52 10.10 0.03
CA THR A 334 -0.25 8.69 0.39
C THR A 334 0.53 8.56 1.69
N ARG A 335 1.55 9.41 1.84
CA ARG A 335 2.60 9.29 2.85
C ARG A 335 3.17 10.66 3.23
N PRO A 336 2.51 11.39 4.15
CA PRO A 336 3.02 12.67 4.64
C PRO A 336 4.45 12.57 5.16
N PHE A 337 5.25 13.64 4.98
CA PHE A 337 6.69 13.61 5.18
C PHE A 337 7.21 14.91 5.78
N ASP A 338 8.38 14.84 6.41
CA ASP A 338 9.10 16.02 6.91
C ASP A 338 10.05 16.61 5.88
N ALA A 339 10.63 15.77 5.03
CA ALA A 339 11.49 16.20 3.93
C ALA A 339 11.06 15.52 2.63
N PRO A 340 10.93 16.27 1.52
CA PRO A 340 10.67 15.69 0.21
C PRO A 340 11.93 15.00 -0.31
N ILE A 341 11.78 14.20 -1.37
CA ILE A 341 12.93 13.73 -2.15
C ILE A 341 13.66 14.92 -2.80
N LYS A 342 14.94 14.76 -3.16
CA LYS A 342 15.77 15.85 -3.69
C LYS A 342 15.12 16.50 -4.92
N GLY A 343 15.05 17.83 -4.89
CA GLY A 343 14.52 18.65 -6.00
C GLY A 343 13.00 18.71 -6.10
N LYS A 344 12.24 18.19 -5.13
CA LYS A 344 10.77 18.34 -5.09
C LYS A 344 10.35 19.40 -4.08
N ARG A 345 9.24 20.10 -4.39
CA ARG A 345 8.66 21.16 -3.55
C ARG A 345 7.92 20.57 -2.35
N LEU A 346 7.84 21.37 -1.29
CA LEU A 346 6.95 21.09 -0.17
C LEU A 346 5.50 21.30 -0.61
N PRO A 347 4.54 20.56 -0.03
CA PRO A 347 3.13 20.75 -0.33
C PRO A 347 2.59 22.01 0.37
N ASP A 348 1.57 22.61 -0.22
CA ASP A 348 0.84 23.74 0.38
C ASP A 348 -0.24 23.25 1.36
N GLU A 349 0.13 22.30 2.23
CA GLU A 349 -0.71 21.80 3.30
C GLU A 349 0.10 21.33 4.51
N HIS A 350 -0.53 21.41 5.68
CA HIS A 350 0.02 20.85 6.90
C HIS A 350 -0.05 19.32 6.85
N PRO A 351 1.02 18.56 7.15
CA PRO A 351 0.99 17.08 7.06
C PRO A 351 -0.10 16.38 7.88
N LEU A 352 -0.54 16.96 9.01
CA LEU A 352 -1.69 16.43 9.77
C LEU A 352 -3.01 16.51 8.98
N VAL A 353 -3.18 17.49 8.09
CA VAL A 353 -4.35 17.56 7.19
C VAL A 353 -4.35 16.36 6.25
N SER A 354 -3.18 16.01 5.70
CA SER A 354 -3.03 14.83 4.86
C SER A 354 -3.31 13.53 5.61
N ILE A 355 -2.88 13.42 6.88
CA ILE A 355 -3.22 12.26 7.73
C ILE A 355 -4.71 12.19 8.01
N ASN A 356 -5.32 13.32 8.41
CA ASN A 356 -6.75 13.42 8.67
C ASN A 356 -7.57 12.99 7.44
N ARG A 357 -7.14 13.38 6.24
CA ARG A 357 -7.78 12.95 4.99
C ARG A 357 -7.80 11.43 4.83
N ILE A 358 -6.66 10.76 5.04
CA ILE A 358 -6.57 9.28 4.93
C ILE A 358 -7.44 8.61 6.00
N VAL A 359 -7.41 9.10 7.24
CA VAL A 359 -8.18 8.56 8.36
C VAL A 359 -9.68 8.72 8.13
N LYS A 360 -10.13 9.91 7.74
CA LYS A 360 -11.54 10.21 7.45
C LYS A 360 -12.06 9.34 6.30
N MET A 361 -11.34 9.30 5.17
CA MET A 361 -11.68 8.44 4.03
C MET A 361 -11.80 6.96 4.43
N THR A 362 -10.83 6.46 5.18
CA THR A 362 -10.83 5.06 5.64
C THR A 362 -12.01 4.77 6.57
N SER A 363 -12.29 5.68 7.50
CA SER A 363 -13.39 5.56 8.46
C SER A 363 -14.75 5.62 7.78
N GLU A 364 -14.95 6.52 6.82
CA GLU A 364 -16.20 6.63 6.06
C GLU A 364 -16.46 5.36 5.26
N ILE A 365 -15.44 4.81 4.61
CA ILE A 365 -15.55 3.52 3.91
C ILE A 365 -15.90 2.40 4.90
N LYS A 366 -15.17 2.27 6.02
CA LYS A 366 -15.42 1.19 6.99
C LYS A 366 -16.83 1.23 7.58
N ASN A 367 -17.42 2.41 7.74
CA ASN A 367 -18.77 2.59 8.27
C ASN A 367 -19.89 2.15 7.30
N ILE A 368 -19.60 2.05 6.00
CA ILE A 368 -20.61 1.77 4.96
C ILE A 368 -20.53 0.32 4.46
N ILE A 369 -19.33 -0.26 4.41
CA ILE A 369 -19.10 -1.60 3.87
C ILE A 369 -19.58 -2.70 4.84
N PRO A 370 -19.76 -3.95 4.37
CA PRO A 370 -20.13 -5.08 5.22
C PRO A 370 -19.19 -5.27 6.43
N GLU A 371 -19.77 -5.62 7.59
CA GLU A 371 -19.03 -5.74 8.84
C GLU A 371 -17.94 -6.82 8.80
N ASP A 372 -18.19 -7.91 8.08
CA ASP A 372 -17.27 -9.05 7.91
C ASP A 372 -16.16 -8.80 6.87
N LEU A 373 -16.16 -7.66 6.19
CA LEU A 373 -15.04 -7.22 5.35
C LEU A 373 -13.96 -6.54 6.21
N ILE A 374 -12.83 -7.23 6.38
CA ILE A 374 -11.69 -6.74 7.16
C ILE A 374 -10.98 -5.60 6.42
N VAL A 375 -10.80 -4.47 7.10
CA VAL A 375 -10.11 -3.29 6.56
C VAL A 375 -8.77 -3.06 7.24
N ILE A 376 -7.71 -3.02 6.45
CA ILE A 376 -6.41 -2.53 6.87
C ILE A 376 -6.30 -1.02 6.55
N GLY A 377 -6.07 -0.21 7.58
CA GLY A 377 -5.77 1.22 7.42
C GLY A 377 -4.30 1.52 7.16
N SER A 378 -4.05 2.73 6.66
CA SER A 378 -2.73 3.26 6.32
C SER A 378 -2.49 4.66 6.94
N GLY A 379 -1.26 5.17 6.85
CA GLY A 379 -0.95 6.59 7.16
C GLY A 379 -0.21 6.84 8.48
N TYR A 380 -0.12 5.87 9.38
CA TYR A 380 0.35 6.09 10.76
C TYR A 380 1.80 6.58 10.94
N SER A 381 2.70 6.32 9.96
CA SER A 381 4.15 6.52 10.16
C SER A 381 4.59 7.98 10.34
N TYR A 382 3.82 8.96 9.85
CA TYR A 382 4.13 10.39 10.06
C TYR A 382 4.07 10.79 11.53
N LEU A 383 3.20 10.14 12.31
CA LEU A 383 2.99 10.44 13.72
C LEU A 383 4.10 9.89 14.63
N ARG A 384 5.13 9.25 14.03
CA ARG A 384 6.34 8.78 14.71
C ARG A 384 5.98 7.93 15.94
N GLN A 385 6.38 8.35 17.15
CA GLN A 385 6.12 7.64 18.39
C GLN A 385 4.64 7.54 18.78
N PHE A 386 3.80 8.43 18.24
CA PHE A 386 2.37 8.47 18.52
C PHE A 386 1.53 7.66 17.51
N GLY A 387 2.17 7.09 16.48
CA GLY A 387 1.45 6.32 15.46
C GLY A 387 0.70 5.11 16.02
N GLY A 388 1.23 4.49 17.08
CA GLY A 388 0.54 3.40 17.80
C GLY A 388 -0.72 3.85 18.53
N PHE A 389 -0.76 5.11 19.01
CA PHE A 389 -1.92 5.64 19.71
C PHE A 389 -3.07 5.97 18.76
N LEU A 390 -2.77 6.50 17.57
CA LEU A 390 -3.79 6.64 16.52
C LEU A 390 -4.29 5.26 16.08
N ALA A 391 -3.39 4.29 15.88
CA ALA A 391 -3.77 2.93 15.50
C ALA A 391 -4.73 2.29 16.53
N ALA A 392 -4.43 2.40 17.82
CA ALA A 392 -5.28 1.89 18.89
C ALA A 392 -6.65 2.58 18.91
N ALA A 393 -6.69 3.91 18.81
CA ALA A 393 -7.93 4.68 18.75
C ALA A 393 -8.81 4.27 17.56
N MET A 394 -8.22 4.20 16.35
CA MET A 394 -8.97 3.82 15.14
C MET A 394 -9.56 2.42 15.21
N ILE A 395 -8.88 1.46 15.85
CA ILE A 395 -9.42 0.12 16.05
C ILE A 395 -10.52 0.11 17.11
N ARG A 396 -10.33 0.81 18.23
CA ARG A 396 -11.33 0.88 19.31
C ARG A 396 -12.62 1.55 18.86
N GLU A 397 -12.50 2.58 18.02
CA GLU A 397 -13.61 3.30 17.40
C GLU A 397 -14.18 2.56 16.17
N LYS A 398 -13.72 1.34 15.87
CA LYS A 398 -14.14 0.52 14.72
C LYS A 398 -13.96 1.21 13.35
N LYS A 399 -13.06 2.18 13.25
CA LYS A 399 -12.71 2.87 11.99
C LYS A 399 -11.86 2.00 11.05
N VAL A 400 -11.14 1.03 11.61
CA VAL A 400 -10.39 -0.02 10.89
C VAL A 400 -10.36 -1.29 11.73
N ASP A 401 -10.07 -2.43 11.10
CA ASP A 401 -9.87 -3.69 11.80
C ASP A 401 -8.39 -3.92 12.15
N ILE A 402 -7.49 -3.49 11.25
CA ILE A 402 -6.04 -3.66 11.35
C ILE A 402 -5.32 -2.35 10.99
N SER A 403 -4.23 -2.06 11.69
CA SER A 403 -3.36 -0.92 11.37
C SER A 403 -2.07 -1.37 10.65
N GLY A 404 -1.91 -0.94 9.40
CA GLY A 404 -0.75 -1.27 8.57
C GLY A 404 0.36 -0.22 8.59
N PHE A 405 1.59 -0.65 8.88
CA PHE A 405 2.78 0.21 8.95
C PHE A 405 3.80 -0.09 7.84
N GLY A 406 4.13 0.91 7.02
CA GLY A 406 5.14 0.81 5.95
C GLY A 406 6.51 1.34 6.34
N ARG A 407 6.73 2.66 6.22
CA ARG A 407 8.03 3.29 6.54
C ARG A 407 8.49 3.04 7.98
N MET A 408 7.56 2.88 8.92
CA MET A 408 7.88 2.48 10.29
C MET A 408 8.51 1.08 10.34
N ALA A 409 8.05 0.12 9.54
CA ALA A 409 8.62 -1.22 9.52
C ALA A 409 10.07 -1.21 9.02
N PHE A 410 10.42 -0.36 8.03
CA PHE A 410 11.82 -0.16 7.64
C PHE A 410 12.67 0.39 8.79
N ALA A 411 12.18 1.42 9.49
CA ALA A 411 12.94 2.13 10.51
C ALA A 411 13.06 1.32 11.82
N ASN A 412 11.96 0.72 12.26
CA ASN A 412 11.82 0.01 13.51
C ASN A 412 10.96 -1.25 13.32
N PRO A 413 11.52 -2.36 12.79
CA PRO A 413 10.77 -3.60 12.65
C PRO A 413 10.35 -4.21 13.99
N LYS A 414 10.87 -3.73 15.13
CA LYS A 414 10.43 -4.17 16.47
C LYS A 414 9.19 -3.42 16.98
N PHE A 415 8.59 -2.53 16.18
CA PHE A 415 7.46 -1.70 16.61
C PHE A 415 6.27 -2.51 17.19
N PRO A 416 5.87 -3.70 16.69
CA PRO A 416 4.76 -4.45 17.27
C PRO A 416 5.10 -4.91 18.69
N LYS A 417 6.27 -5.54 18.88
CA LYS A 417 6.79 -5.92 20.21
C LYS A 417 6.84 -4.76 21.20
N GLN A 418 7.26 -3.57 20.77
CA GLN A 418 7.29 -2.38 21.62
C GLN A 418 5.88 -1.96 22.06
N LEU A 419 4.93 -1.90 21.13
CA LEU A 419 3.53 -1.60 21.48
C LEU A 419 2.96 -2.64 22.43
N PHE A 420 3.31 -3.92 22.24
CA PHE A 420 2.80 -4.99 23.08
C PHE A 420 3.41 -4.99 24.49
N LYS A 421 4.72 -4.71 24.63
CA LYS A 421 5.41 -4.80 25.92
C LYS A 421 5.45 -3.48 26.68
N ASP A 422 5.73 -2.40 25.95
CA ASP A 422 6.03 -1.10 26.54
C ASP A 422 4.83 -0.13 26.43
N GLY A 423 3.77 -0.53 25.70
CA GLY A 423 2.60 0.32 25.42
C GLY A 423 2.88 1.48 24.47
N ARG A 424 4.12 1.66 24.00
CA ARG A 424 4.56 2.83 23.22
C ARG A 424 5.73 2.51 22.31
N LEU A 425 5.96 3.38 21.34
CA LEU A 425 7.12 3.29 20.45
C LEU A 425 8.31 4.09 20.97
N ASP A 426 9.51 3.55 20.79
CA ASP A 426 10.76 4.25 21.10
C ASP A 426 11.01 5.40 20.10
N LYS A 427 10.90 6.64 20.59
CA LYS A 427 11.06 7.88 19.80
C LYS A 427 12.39 7.97 19.05
N ASN A 428 13.43 7.25 19.49
CA ASN A 428 14.75 7.28 18.84
C ASN A 428 14.85 6.26 17.70
N LYS A 429 13.92 5.29 17.62
CA LYS A 429 13.91 4.23 16.61
C LYS A 429 12.87 4.43 15.51
N VAL A 430 11.84 5.23 15.76
CA VAL A 430 10.77 5.50 14.78
C VAL A 430 11.26 6.13 13.47
N CYS A 431 10.47 5.93 12.42
CA CYS A 431 10.64 6.62 11.15
C CYS A 431 10.48 8.13 11.35
N ILE A 432 11.43 8.91 10.83
CA ILE A 432 11.38 10.39 10.86
C ILE A 432 10.82 10.97 9.55
N THR A 433 10.30 10.13 8.66
CA THR A 433 9.68 10.53 7.39
C THR A 433 10.53 11.44 6.48
N CYS A 434 11.86 11.25 6.48
CA CYS A 434 12.81 12.00 5.67
C CYS A 434 12.78 11.70 4.16
N SER A 435 11.89 10.81 3.70
CA SER A 435 11.77 10.34 2.31
C SER A 435 13.03 9.70 1.68
N GLN A 436 14.11 9.47 2.44
CA GLN A 436 15.33 8.84 1.90
C GLN A 436 15.12 7.41 1.36
N CYS A 437 14.18 6.65 1.93
CA CYS A 437 13.79 5.36 1.34
C CYS A 437 13.22 5.53 -0.09
N SER A 438 12.44 6.59 -0.33
CA SER A 438 11.92 6.90 -1.65
C SER A 438 12.97 7.53 -2.57
N GLN A 439 13.98 8.20 -2.01
CA GLN A 439 15.13 8.70 -2.77
C GLN A 439 15.93 7.54 -3.35
N LEU A 440 16.26 6.52 -2.54
CA LEU A 440 16.93 5.30 -3.02
C LEU A 440 16.15 4.63 -4.16
N MET A 441 14.84 4.46 -3.99
CA MET A 441 13.96 3.90 -5.01
C MET A 441 14.00 4.70 -6.32
N ARG A 442 13.94 6.04 -6.26
CA ARG A 442 14.05 6.91 -7.44
C ARG A 442 15.40 6.77 -8.15
N GLU A 443 16.47 6.53 -7.39
CA GLU A 443 17.82 6.27 -7.91
C GLU A 443 18.00 4.83 -8.40
N GLY A 444 16.98 3.98 -8.30
CA GLY A 444 17.05 2.58 -8.70
C GLY A 444 17.87 1.70 -7.76
N LYS A 445 18.18 2.18 -6.55
CA LYS A 445 19.00 1.51 -5.55
C LYS A 445 18.15 0.68 -4.58
N ASN A 446 18.80 -0.27 -3.91
CA ASN A 446 18.18 -1.08 -2.86
C ASN A 446 17.59 -0.17 -1.78
N THR A 447 16.33 -0.40 -1.45
CA THR A 447 15.51 0.49 -0.62
C THR A 447 15.37 -0.01 0.81
N GLY A 448 15.51 0.91 1.77
CA GLY A 448 15.36 0.65 3.20
C GLY A 448 15.46 1.93 4.02
N CYS A 449 15.67 1.83 5.34
CA CYS A 449 15.81 3.01 6.19
C CYS A 449 17.26 3.47 6.29
N VAL A 450 17.64 4.51 5.53
CA VAL A 450 18.97 5.14 5.59
C VAL A 450 19.34 5.60 7.01
N ILE A 451 18.36 6.06 7.79
CA ILE A 451 18.62 6.66 9.11
C ILE A 451 18.83 5.61 10.19
N ARG A 452 18.10 4.49 10.16
CA ARG A 452 18.05 3.49 11.24
C ARG A 452 18.69 2.15 10.88
N ASP A 453 19.04 1.94 9.62
CA ASP A 453 19.66 0.70 9.15
C ASP A 453 20.93 1.03 8.36
N PRO A 454 22.13 0.87 8.97
CA PRO A 454 23.41 1.17 8.34
C PRO A 454 23.64 0.45 7.00
N GLN A 455 22.94 -0.66 6.75
CA GLN A 455 22.99 -1.37 5.47
C GLN A 455 22.65 -0.46 4.28
N TYR A 456 21.78 0.54 4.49
CA TYR A 456 21.31 1.44 3.44
C TYR A 456 22.00 2.82 3.46
N LYS A 457 22.93 3.07 4.39
CA LYS A 457 23.74 4.30 4.41
C LYS A 457 24.83 4.31 3.34
N ARG A 458 25.35 3.13 2.98
CA ARG A 458 26.54 2.97 2.13
C ARG A 458 26.29 3.20 0.63
N ASN A 459 25.04 3.45 0.25
CA ASN A 459 24.64 3.69 -1.14
C ASN A 459 24.75 5.17 -1.56
N GLU A 460 25.38 6.02 -0.75
CA GLU A 460 25.61 7.45 -0.98
C GLU A 460 26.99 7.78 -1.60
N LYS A 461 27.80 6.78 -1.98
CA LYS A 461 29.04 7.02 -2.75
C LYS A 461 28.80 6.94 -4.24
#